data_AF-A0A956EBC5-F1
#
_entry.id   AF-A0A956EBC5-F1
#
_cell.length_a   1.000
_cell.length_b   1.000
_cell.length_c   1.000
_cell.angle_alpha   90.00
_cell.angle_beta   90.00
_cell.angle_gamma   90.00
#
_symmetry.space_group_name_H-M   'P 1'
#
loop_
_entity.id
_entity.type
_entity.pdbx_description
1 polymer ?
#
loop_
_entity_poly.entity_id
_entity_poly.type
_entity_poly.pdbx_seq_one_letter_code
_entity_poly.pdbx_strand_id
1 'polypeptide(L)'
;MEIKESNLTTEGATALNQEQDEEITREQRRSRRKRDVRARTISVKRMTKRELEIGRLLYPETDYWKPRSRTDCIDGPRPCPFVSCKHHLYIDVSPRTGAIKLNFPDLEVWEMNESCALDVADRGGTTLEDVGAIMNLTRERIRQVEVKALAKMEALNDMEALRDYVDEGPVGRRRLPKLTDDELRGMKVKPGRGGKVTAENDGDYSDVDGDDDDSDAEIEDNDRAVDLSEFDSM
;
A
#
# COMPACT_ATOMS: atom_id res chain seq x y z
N MET A 1 72.74 32.02 -14.43
CA MET A 1 72.22 30.65 -14.36
C MET A 1 71.50 30.55 -13.03
N GLU A 2 70.19 30.81 -13.04
CA GLU A 2 69.36 30.92 -11.84
C GLU A 2 68.95 29.52 -11.36
N ILE A 3 69.16 29.25 -10.08
CA ILE A 3 68.68 28.05 -9.42
C ILE A 3 67.19 28.27 -9.11
N LYS A 4 66.30 27.62 -9.87
CA LYS A 4 64.88 27.54 -9.54
C LYS A 4 64.67 26.42 -8.53
N GLU A 5 64.29 26.78 -7.31
CA GLU A 5 63.78 25.84 -6.32
C GLU A 5 62.45 25.25 -6.83
N SER A 6 62.44 23.94 -7.06
CA SER A 6 61.23 23.19 -7.35
C SER A 6 60.46 22.94 -6.06
N ASN A 7 59.53 23.83 -5.73
CA ASN A 7 58.52 23.55 -4.71
C ASN A 7 57.54 22.50 -5.25
N LEU A 8 57.76 21.23 -4.88
CA LEU A 8 56.74 20.20 -5.00
C LEU A 8 55.68 20.49 -3.93
N THR A 9 54.59 21.14 -4.34
CA THR A 9 53.36 21.17 -3.56
C THR A 9 52.80 19.76 -3.49
N THR A 10 53.08 19.06 -2.40
CA THR A 10 52.45 17.77 -2.10
C THR A 10 50.94 17.95 -2.02
N GLU A 11 50.24 17.16 -2.80
CA GLU A 11 48.79 17.06 -2.97
C GLU A 11 48.10 16.74 -1.62
N GLY A 12 47.95 17.75 -0.76
CA GLY A 12 47.23 17.63 0.51
C GLY A 12 45.79 18.15 0.46
N ALA A 13 45.38 18.74 -0.66
CA ALA A 13 44.08 19.42 -0.78
C ALA A 13 42.91 18.48 -1.15
N THR A 14 43.18 17.25 -1.56
CA THR A 14 42.15 16.27 -1.97
C THR A 14 41.63 15.39 -0.82
N ALA A 15 42.20 15.47 0.37
CA ALA A 15 41.80 14.63 1.51
C ALA A 15 40.63 15.19 2.34
N LEU A 16 40.16 16.42 2.07
CA LEU A 16 39.11 17.08 2.86
C LEU A 16 37.69 16.97 2.26
N ASN A 17 37.53 16.35 1.09
CA ASN A 17 36.21 15.87 0.66
C ASN A 17 36.00 14.44 1.14
N GLN A 18 36.05 14.24 2.46
CA GLN A 18 35.28 13.16 3.05
C GLN A 18 33.82 13.61 2.94
N GLU A 19 33.16 13.16 1.88
CA GLU A 19 31.71 12.98 1.90
C GLU A 19 31.37 12.40 3.27
N GLN A 20 30.49 13.09 4.00
CA GLN A 20 30.13 12.73 5.36
C GLN A 20 29.57 11.31 5.30
N ASP A 21 30.40 10.32 5.62
CA ASP A 21 29.96 8.96 5.89
C ASP A 21 29.05 9.06 7.13
N GLU A 22 27.76 9.34 6.92
CA GLU A 22 26.76 9.26 7.97
C GLU A 22 26.93 7.89 8.64
N GLU A 23 27.14 7.88 9.96
CA GLU A 23 27.42 6.65 10.71
C GLU A 23 26.24 5.67 10.58
N ILE A 24 26.31 4.79 9.58
CA ILE A 24 25.29 3.80 9.29
C ILE A 24 25.09 2.94 10.54
N THR A 25 23.89 3.00 11.12
CA THR A 25 23.58 2.31 12.37
C THR A 25 23.72 0.79 12.19
N ARG A 26 24.01 0.08 13.28
CA ARG A 26 24.12 -1.39 13.27
C ARG A 26 22.85 -2.07 12.73
N GLU A 27 21.69 -1.43 12.93
CA GLU A 27 20.40 -1.86 12.39
C GLU A 27 20.26 -1.61 10.88
N GLN A 28 20.71 -0.46 10.38
CA GLN A 28 20.78 -0.19 8.93
C GLN A 28 21.68 -1.22 8.22
N ARG A 29 22.83 -1.58 8.81
CA ARG A 29 23.71 -2.65 8.27
C ARG A 29 23.07 -4.04 8.26
N ARG A 30 22.09 -4.30 9.12
CA ARG A 30 21.31 -5.55 9.13
C ARG A 30 20.10 -5.50 8.18
N SER A 31 19.68 -4.32 7.77
CA SER A 31 18.57 -4.15 6.85
C SER A 31 18.95 -4.72 5.49
N ARG A 32 18.17 -5.71 5.03
CA ARG A 32 18.26 -6.22 3.65
C ARG A 32 17.41 -5.38 2.67
N ARG A 33 16.91 -4.21 3.10
CA ARG A 33 16.09 -3.34 2.25
C ARG A 33 16.98 -2.52 1.33
N LYS A 34 16.49 -2.26 0.12
CA LYS A 34 17.20 -1.48 -0.89
C LYS A 34 17.12 0.04 -0.65
N ARG A 35 16.14 0.48 0.15
CA ARG A 35 15.97 1.87 0.59
C ARG A 35 15.98 1.96 2.11
N ASP A 36 16.50 3.07 2.61
CA ASP A 36 16.59 3.35 4.04
C ASP A 36 15.24 3.79 4.61
N VAL A 37 14.50 4.59 3.86
CA VAL A 37 13.19 5.08 4.32
C VAL A 37 12.06 4.12 3.95
N ARG A 38 11.16 3.97 4.92
CA ARG A 38 10.04 3.04 4.85
C ARG A 38 8.79 3.75 4.35
N ALA A 39 7.90 2.98 3.72
CA ALA A 39 6.56 3.43 3.42
C ALA A 39 5.86 3.97 4.68
N ARG A 40 5.08 5.05 4.52
CA ARG A 40 4.34 5.71 5.59
C ARG A 40 2.85 5.49 5.40
N THR A 41 2.16 5.06 6.45
CA THR A 41 0.71 4.87 6.43
C THR A 41 0.02 6.00 7.18
N ILE A 42 -0.92 6.68 6.52
CA ILE A 42 -1.79 7.72 7.08
C ILE A 42 -3.14 7.08 7.38
N SER A 43 -3.48 7.01 8.67
CA SER A 43 -4.75 6.43 9.14
C SER A 43 -5.82 7.50 9.27
N VAL A 44 -6.88 7.40 8.46
CA VAL A 44 -8.02 8.33 8.51
C VAL A 44 -8.73 8.31 9.86
N LYS A 45 -8.78 7.14 10.52
CA LYS A 45 -9.45 6.98 11.81
C LYS A 45 -8.72 7.68 12.97
N ARG A 46 -7.41 7.93 12.84
CA ARG A 46 -6.59 8.59 13.87
C ARG A 46 -6.58 10.11 13.72
N MET A 47 -7.06 10.65 12.59
CA MET A 47 -7.16 12.11 12.40
C MET A 47 -8.31 12.69 13.23
N THR A 48 -8.09 13.89 13.77
CA THR A 48 -9.16 14.59 14.47
C THR A 48 -10.22 15.07 13.49
N LYS A 49 -11.47 15.20 13.95
CA LYS A 49 -12.55 15.78 13.13
C LYS A 49 -12.19 17.18 12.61
N ARG A 50 -11.39 17.93 13.38
CA ARG A 50 -10.91 19.27 13.01
C ARG A 50 -9.88 19.21 11.89
N GLU A 51 -8.93 18.28 11.94
CA GLU A 51 -7.97 18.05 10.84
C GLU A 51 -8.67 17.65 9.54
N LEU A 52 -9.67 16.78 9.62
CA LEU A 52 -10.47 16.36 8.45
C LEU A 52 -11.23 17.54 7.84
N GLU A 53 -11.85 18.39 8.66
CA GLU A 53 -12.57 19.57 8.17
C GLU A 53 -11.62 20.60 7.56
N ILE A 54 -10.46 20.83 8.18
CA ILE A 54 -9.39 21.67 7.64
C ILE A 54 -8.92 21.14 6.28
N GLY A 55 -8.72 19.83 6.17
CA GLY A 55 -8.36 19.19 4.90
C GLY A 55 -9.38 19.43 3.80
N ARG A 56 -10.68 19.29 4.11
CA ARG A 56 -11.78 19.56 3.17
C ARG A 56 -11.87 21.03 2.75
N LEU A 57 -11.61 21.95 3.68
CA LEU A 57 -11.65 23.38 3.41
C LEU A 57 -10.46 23.84 2.54
N LEU A 58 -9.26 23.33 2.84
CA LEU A 58 -8.03 23.64 2.11
C LEU A 58 -8.04 23.02 0.71
N TYR A 59 -8.54 21.79 0.59
CA TYR A 59 -8.55 21.02 -0.65
C TYR A 59 -9.98 20.56 -0.96
N PRO A 60 -10.84 21.44 -1.52
CA PRO A 60 -12.17 21.05 -1.92
C PRO A 60 -12.11 19.98 -3.01
N GLU A 61 -13.04 19.02 -2.96
CA GLU A 61 -13.23 18.04 -4.03
C GLU A 61 -13.59 18.79 -5.31
N THR A 62 -12.60 18.91 -6.20
CA THR A 62 -12.74 19.57 -7.49
C THR A 62 -12.77 18.50 -8.57
N ASP A 63 -13.80 18.53 -9.40
CA ASP A 63 -13.87 17.68 -10.57
C ASP A 63 -12.93 18.22 -11.65
N TYR A 64 -11.76 17.59 -11.77
CA TYR A 64 -10.86 17.77 -12.90
C TYR A 64 -11.02 16.60 -13.88
N TRP A 65 -10.68 16.85 -15.14
CA TRP A 65 -10.71 15.80 -16.15
C TRP A 65 -9.68 14.71 -15.82
N LYS A 66 -10.12 13.45 -15.80
CA LYS A 66 -9.29 12.27 -15.58
C LYS A 66 -9.66 11.18 -16.59
N PRO A 67 -8.68 10.48 -17.19
CA PRO A 67 -8.95 9.37 -18.07
C PRO A 67 -9.67 8.24 -17.31
N ARG A 68 -10.73 7.70 -17.93
CA ARG A 68 -11.55 6.63 -17.32
C ARG A 68 -11.08 5.25 -17.73
N SER A 69 -10.50 5.13 -18.91
CA SER A 69 -10.08 3.87 -19.50
C SER A 69 -8.57 3.85 -19.77
N ARG A 70 -8.02 2.65 -19.94
CA ARG A 70 -6.61 2.47 -20.28
C ARG A 70 -6.26 3.07 -21.65
N THR A 71 -7.18 3.00 -22.61
CA THR A 71 -6.98 3.57 -23.94
C THR A 71 -6.78 5.08 -23.91
N ASP A 72 -7.42 5.77 -22.95
CA ASP A 72 -7.30 7.22 -22.82
C ASP A 72 -5.99 7.65 -22.12
N CYS A 73 -5.35 6.76 -21.35
CA CYS A 73 -4.19 7.09 -20.53
C CYS A 73 -2.87 6.43 -20.97
N ILE A 74 -2.90 5.58 -22.00
CA ILE A 74 -1.71 4.85 -22.47
C ILE A 74 -0.62 5.81 -22.96
N ASP A 75 -1.00 6.76 -23.81
CA ASP A 75 -0.13 7.80 -24.39
C ASP A 75 -0.04 9.08 -23.54
N GLY A 76 -0.47 9.00 -22.28
CA GLY A 76 -0.39 10.10 -21.33
C GLY A 76 1.05 10.40 -20.88
N PRO A 77 1.29 11.58 -20.28
CA PRO A 77 2.60 11.92 -19.74
C PRO A 77 3.02 10.93 -18.64
N ARG A 78 4.31 10.56 -18.66
CA ARG A 78 4.96 9.75 -17.62
C ARG A 78 6.03 10.61 -16.94
N PRO A 79 6.12 10.65 -15.60
CA PRO A 79 5.26 10.00 -14.60
C PRO A 79 3.79 10.47 -14.63
N CYS A 80 2.85 9.57 -14.33
CA CYS A 80 1.41 9.83 -14.41
C CYS A 80 0.96 10.83 -13.33
N PRO A 81 0.33 11.97 -13.68
CA PRO A 81 -0.12 12.96 -12.70
C PRO A 81 -1.36 12.49 -11.90
N PHE A 82 -2.05 11.47 -12.38
CA PHE A 82 -3.31 11.00 -11.79
C PHE A 82 -3.08 10.02 -10.64
N VAL A 83 -2.59 10.52 -9.51
CA VAL A 83 -2.26 9.74 -8.30
C VAL A 83 -3.47 9.02 -7.71
N SER A 84 -4.67 9.53 -7.94
CA SER A 84 -5.93 8.90 -7.52
C SER A 84 -6.33 7.65 -8.34
N CYS A 85 -5.52 7.23 -9.31
CA CYS A 85 -5.78 6.01 -10.09
C CYS A 85 -5.53 4.75 -9.25
N LYS A 86 -6.39 3.73 -9.38
CA LYS A 86 -6.24 2.42 -8.70
C LYS A 86 -4.90 1.73 -9.00
N HIS A 87 -4.32 1.98 -10.17
CA HIS A 87 -3.08 1.35 -10.62
C HIS A 87 -1.84 2.22 -10.41
N HIS A 88 -1.96 3.31 -9.63
CA HIS A 88 -0.84 4.21 -9.38
C HIS A 88 0.08 3.64 -8.30
N LEU A 89 1.40 3.67 -8.53
CA LEU A 89 2.37 3.02 -7.63
C LEU A 89 2.77 3.87 -6.42
N TYR A 90 2.39 5.16 -6.37
CA TYR A 90 2.73 6.04 -5.26
C TYR A 90 1.84 5.84 -4.02
N ILE A 91 0.54 5.59 -4.25
CA ILE A 91 -0.48 5.50 -3.20
C ILE A 91 -1.18 4.15 -3.27
N ASP A 92 -1.30 3.50 -2.12
CA ASP A 92 -2.16 2.34 -1.90
C ASP A 92 -3.23 2.68 -0.85
N VAL A 93 -4.49 2.35 -1.13
CA VAL A 93 -5.63 2.67 -0.26
C VAL A 93 -6.31 1.38 0.18
N SER A 94 -6.38 1.17 1.49
CA SER A 94 -7.11 0.04 2.04
C SER A 94 -8.62 0.20 1.84
N PRO A 95 -9.32 -0.74 1.18
CA PRO A 95 -10.76 -0.63 0.94
C PRO A 95 -11.56 -0.74 2.24
N ARG A 96 -11.01 -1.39 3.28
CA ARG A 96 -11.69 -1.63 4.56
C ARG A 96 -11.58 -0.45 5.52
N THR A 97 -10.37 0.08 5.68
CA THR A 97 -10.08 1.10 6.71
C THR A 97 -9.95 2.51 6.14
N GLY A 98 -9.83 2.65 4.81
CA GLY A 98 -9.51 3.91 4.17
C GLY A 98 -8.11 4.43 4.49
N ALA A 99 -7.25 3.61 5.11
CA ALA A 99 -5.87 4.00 5.38
C ALA A 99 -5.10 4.15 4.06
N ILE A 100 -4.30 5.21 3.97
CA ILE A 100 -3.54 5.58 2.77
C ILE A 100 -2.07 5.28 3.04
N LYS A 101 -1.48 4.37 2.27
CA LYS A 101 -0.06 4.03 2.34
C LYS A 101 0.69 4.72 1.21
N LEU A 102 1.66 5.54 1.59
CA LEU A 102 2.65 6.15 0.69
C LEU A 102 3.83 5.20 0.56
N ASN A 103 4.07 4.68 -0.65
CA ASN A 103 5.17 3.73 -0.88
C ASN A 103 6.54 4.41 -0.78
N PHE A 104 6.63 5.65 -1.26
CA PHE A 104 7.84 6.48 -1.23
C PHE A 104 7.52 7.83 -0.61
N PRO A 105 7.69 8.01 0.71
CA PRO A 105 7.43 9.30 1.34
C PRO A 105 8.48 10.36 1.01
N ASP A 106 9.66 9.96 0.53
CA ASP A 106 10.81 10.85 0.29
C ASP A 106 10.95 11.29 -1.17
N LEU A 107 10.17 10.68 -2.05
CA LEU A 107 10.21 10.96 -3.48
C LEU A 107 8.89 11.56 -3.90
N GLU A 108 8.95 12.61 -4.71
CA GLU A 108 7.75 13.19 -5.27
C GLU A 108 7.31 12.43 -6.54
N VAL A 109 6.07 12.66 -6.97
CA VAL A 109 5.45 11.90 -8.07
C VAL A 109 6.23 12.05 -9.38
N TRP A 110 6.83 13.21 -9.61
CA TRP A 110 7.62 13.51 -10.81
C TRP A 110 9.03 12.91 -10.80
N GLU A 111 9.53 12.47 -9.66
CA GLU A 111 10.85 11.85 -9.51
C GLU A 111 10.79 10.32 -9.60
N MET A 112 9.58 9.75 -9.64
CA MET A 112 9.39 8.31 -9.74
C MET A 112 9.79 7.80 -11.13
N ASN A 113 10.57 6.72 -11.16
CA ASN A 113 10.91 6.03 -12.40
C ASN A 113 9.68 5.37 -13.05
N GLU A 114 8.80 4.79 -12.23
CA GLU A 114 7.60 4.08 -12.68
C GLU A 114 6.40 4.48 -11.86
N SER A 115 5.36 5.00 -12.52
CA SER A 115 4.16 5.51 -11.85
C SER A 115 2.95 4.59 -11.97
N CYS A 116 2.94 3.62 -12.89
CA CYS A 116 1.76 2.82 -13.21
C CYS A 116 2.06 1.32 -13.22
N ALA A 117 1.32 0.55 -12.43
CA ALA A 117 1.43 -0.90 -12.37
C ALA A 117 1.08 -1.60 -13.71
N LEU A 118 0.19 -1.01 -14.52
CA LEU A 118 -0.16 -1.56 -15.83
C LEU A 118 1.00 -1.44 -16.82
N ASP A 119 1.75 -0.32 -16.82
CA ASP A 119 2.91 -0.18 -17.71
C ASP A 119 4.01 -1.20 -17.36
N VAL A 120 4.18 -1.46 -16.07
CA VAL A 120 5.13 -2.45 -15.55
C VAL A 120 4.71 -3.87 -15.95
N ALA A 121 3.40 -4.17 -15.87
CA ALA A 121 2.86 -5.45 -16.30
C ALA A 121 2.94 -5.65 -17.83
N ASP A 122 2.63 -4.61 -18.62
CA ASP A 122 2.65 -4.64 -20.09
C ASP A 122 4.07 -4.93 -20.63
N ARG A 123 5.12 -4.45 -19.94
CA ARG A 123 6.51 -4.72 -20.31
C ARG A 123 6.87 -6.20 -20.16
N GLY A 124 6.25 -6.91 -19.21
CA GLY A 124 6.57 -8.29 -18.87
C GLY A 124 7.99 -8.49 -18.32
N GLY A 125 8.27 -9.70 -17.84
CA GLY A 125 9.62 -10.12 -17.43
C GLY A 125 10.18 -9.46 -16.17
N THR A 126 9.33 -8.88 -15.32
CA THR A 126 9.76 -8.28 -14.06
C THR A 126 10.11 -9.35 -13.04
N THR A 127 11.26 -9.18 -12.37
CA THR A 127 11.67 -10.08 -11.29
C THR A 127 11.03 -9.68 -9.96
N LEU A 128 10.99 -10.61 -9.00
CA LEU A 128 10.48 -10.31 -7.64
C LEU A 128 11.33 -9.24 -6.95
N GLU A 129 12.64 -9.17 -7.25
CA GLU A 129 13.52 -8.10 -6.78
C GLU A 129 13.13 -6.74 -7.35
N ASP A 130 12.83 -6.66 -8.64
CA ASP A 130 12.47 -5.41 -9.32
C ASP A 130 11.14 -4.86 -8.80
N VAL A 131 10.12 -5.72 -8.69
CA VAL A 131 8.82 -5.34 -8.11
C VAL A 131 8.99 -4.85 -6.67
N GLY A 132 9.95 -5.43 -5.92
CA GLY A 132 10.31 -4.99 -4.58
C GLY A 132 10.83 -3.57 -4.53
N ALA A 133 11.73 -3.25 -5.46
CA ALA A 133 12.26 -1.90 -5.58
C ALA A 133 11.18 -0.88 -6.00
N ILE A 134 10.26 -1.28 -6.87
CA ILE A 134 9.19 -0.43 -7.41
C ILE A 134 8.08 -0.15 -6.38
N MET A 135 7.78 -1.09 -5.47
CA MET A 135 6.72 -0.92 -4.46
C MET A 135 7.25 -0.64 -3.04
N ASN A 136 8.56 -0.43 -2.88
CA ASN A 136 9.24 -0.33 -1.59
C ASN A 136 8.92 -1.50 -0.64
N LEU A 137 8.93 -2.72 -1.18
CA LEU A 137 8.67 -3.97 -0.46
C LEU A 137 9.90 -4.87 -0.51
N THR A 138 10.04 -5.74 0.49
CA THR A 138 11.07 -6.78 0.44
C THR A 138 10.69 -7.84 -0.58
N ARG A 139 11.70 -8.45 -1.21
CA ARG A 139 11.53 -9.60 -2.13
C ARG A 139 10.66 -10.70 -1.51
N GLU A 140 10.93 -11.04 -0.25
CA GLU A 140 10.17 -12.08 0.44
C GLU A 140 8.70 -11.70 0.66
N ARG A 141 8.41 -10.42 0.93
CA ARG A 141 7.02 -9.98 1.05
C ARG A 141 6.27 -10.12 -0.27
N ILE A 142 6.89 -9.83 -1.40
CA ILE A 142 6.26 -10.01 -2.72
C ILE A 142 6.05 -11.48 -3.01
N ARG A 143 7.03 -12.34 -2.70
CA ARG A 143 6.86 -13.79 -2.82
C ARG A 143 5.66 -14.30 -2.02
N GLN A 144 5.46 -13.81 -0.79
CA GLN A 144 4.30 -14.16 0.03
C GLN A 144 2.98 -13.69 -0.62
N VAL A 145 2.95 -12.46 -1.12
CA VAL A 145 1.77 -11.91 -1.81
C VAL A 145 1.47 -12.69 -3.07
N GLU A 146 2.48 -13.04 -3.86
CA GLU A 146 2.34 -13.87 -5.07
C GLU A 146 1.75 -15.24 -4.75
N VAL A 147 2.30 -15.95 -3.75
CA VAL A 147 1.76 -17.26 -3.34
C VAL A 147 0.32 -17.15 -2.85
N LYS A 148 -0.01 -16.13 -2.06
CA LYS A 148 -1.39 -15.89 -1.59
C LYS A 148 -2.33 -15.55 -2.77
N ALA A 149 -1.86 -14.76 -3.73
CA ALA A 149 -2.62 -14.39 -4.91
C ALA A 149 -2.88 -15.59 -5.83
N LEU A 150 -1.87 -16.42 -6.08
CA LEU A 150 -2.00 -17.64 -6.88
C LEU A 150 -3.01 -18.61 -6.24
N ALA A 151 -2.90 -18.85 -4.94
CA ALA A 151 -3.86 -19.70 -4.22
C ALA A 151 -5.29 -19.15 -4.30
N LYS A 152 -5.46 -17.83 -4.24
CA LYS A 152 -6.78 -17.18 -4.39
C LYS A 152 -7.33 -17.33 -5.81
N MET A 153 -6.49 -17.18 -6.83
CA MET A 153 -6.90 -17.36 -8.23
C MET A 153 -7.28 -18.81 -8.52
N GLU A 154 -6.53 -19.78 -7.98
CA GLU A 154 -6.88 -21.20 -8.08
C GLU A 154 -8.23 -21.49 -7.42
N ALA A 155 -8.45 -21.00 -6.20
CA ALA A 155 -9.73 -21.18 -5.51
C ALA A 155 -10.91 -20.55 -6.27
N LEU A 156 -10.70 -19.38 -6.90
CA LEU A 156 -11.72 -18.75 -7.74
C LEU A 156 -12.00 -19.55 -9.01
N ASN A 157 -10.97 -20.09 -9.66
CA ASN A 157 -11.13 -20.96 -10.82
C ASN A 157 -11.86 -22.26 -10.45
N ASP A 158 -11.55 -22.86 -9.30
CA ASP A 158 -12.25 -24.04 -8.80
C ASP A 158 -13.73 -23.72 -8.52
N MET A 159 -14.01 -22.56 -7.90
CA MET A 159 -15.38 -22.09 -7.68
C MET A 159 -16.12 -21.83 -9.00
N GLU A 160 -15.45 -21.29 -10.01
CA GLU A 160 -16.01 -21.08 -11.34
C GLU A 160 -16.30 -22.40 -12.04
N ALA A 161 -15.38 -23.37 -11.99
CA ALA A 161 -15.59 -24.72 -12.53
C ALA A 161 -16.75 -25.45 -11.82
N LEU A 162 -16.93 -25.24 -10.52
CA LEU A 162 -18.05 -25.77 -9.76
C LEU A 162 -19.38 -25.08 -10.07
N ARG A 163 -19.36 -23.83 -10.58
CA ARG A 163 -20.56 -23.06 -10.91
C ARG A 163 -21.42 -23.77 -11.95
N ASP A 164 -20.79 -24.39 -12.94
CA ASP A 164 -21.48 -25.14 -14.00
C ASP A 164 -22.27 -26.34 -13.44
N TYR A 165 -21.82 -26.92 -12.33
CA TYR A 165 -22.52 -28.02 -11.64
C TYR A 165 -23.58 -27.54 -10.64
N VAL A 166 -23.61 -26.24 -10.32
CA VAL A 166 -24.66 -25.63 -9.50
C VAL A 166 -25.90 -25.29 -10.35
N ASP A 167 -25.78 -25.30 -11.68
CA ASP A 167 -26.86 -25.04 -12.65
C ASP A 167 -27.40 -26.32 -13.31
N GLU A 168 -27.78 -27.33 -12.51
CA GLU A 168 -28.79 -28.32 -12.91
C GLU A 168 -29.99 -28.29 -11.95
N GLY A 169 -30.96 -27.44 -12.32
CA GLY A 169 -32.29 -27.46 -11.74
C GLY A 169 -33.26 -26.53 -12.48
N PRO A 170 -34.00 -27.00 -13.50
CA PRO A 170 -35.08 -26.22 -14.09
C PRO A 170 -36.18 -26.12 -13.05
N VAL A 171 -36.44 -24.94 -12.48
CA VAL A 171 -37.56 -24.69 -11.57
C VAL A 171 -37.70 -25.74 -10.44
N GLY A 172 -36.59 -26.14 -9.82
CA GLY A 172 -36.62 -27.00 -8.64
C GLY A 172 -36.83 -26.15 -7.41
N ARG A 173 -38.06 -26.09 -6.86
CA ARG A 173 -38.24 -25.65 -5.48
C ARG A 173 -37.24 -26.43 -4.64
N ARG A 174 -36.19 -25.79 -4.11
CA ARG A 174 -35.52 -26.29 -2.91
C ARG A 174 -36.55 -26.18 -1.80
N ARG A 175 -37.51 -27.12 -1.77
CA ARG A 175 -38.10 -27.50 -0.51
C ARG A 175 -36.97 -28.23 0.19
N LEU A 176 -36.10 -27.47 0.87
CA LEU A 176 -35.60 -27.98 2.14
C LEU A 176 -36.82 -28.63 2.80
N PRO A 177 -36.76 -29.90 3.21
CA PRO A 177 -37.84 -30.51 3.96
C PRO A 177 -38.23 -29.51 5.04
N LYS A 178 -39.45 -28.95 4.95
CA LYS A 178 -39.95 -28.07 5.99
C LYS A 178 -40.17 -29.00 7.17
N LEU A 179 -39.19 -29.06 8.06
CA LEU A 179 -39.35 -29.74 9.33
C LEU A 179 -40.62 -29.15 9.96
N THR A 180 -41.55 -30.04 10.30
CA THR A 180 -42.73 -29.66 11.04
C THR A 180 -42.33 -29.16 12.43
N ASP A 181 -43.15 -28.31 13.05
CA ASP A 181 -42.87 -27.80 14.40
C ASP A 181 -42.66 -28.92 15.43
N ASP A 182 -43.24 -30.11 15.18
CA ASP A 182 -43.05 -31.31 16.00
C ASP A 182 -41.67 -31.96 15.80
N GLU A 183 -41.10 -31.93 14.60
CA GLU A 183 -39.74 -32.44 14.31
C GLU A 183 -38.67 -31.49 14.86
N LEU A 184 -38.94 -30.18 14.88
CA LEU A 184 -38.06 -29.16 15.48
C LEU A 184 -38.02 -29.23 17.01
N ARG A 185 -39.11 -29.65 17.67
CA ARG A 185 -39.16 -29.82 19.14
C ARG A 185 -38.24 -30.90 19.69
N GLY A 186 -37.83 -31.87 18.86
CA GLY A 186 -36.94 -32.97 19.25
C GLY A 186 -35.45 -32.67 19.08
N MET A 187 -35.08 -31.67 18.27
CA MET A 187 -33.69 -31.32 18.00
C MET A 187 -33.17 -30.35 19.06
N LYS A 188 -32.32 -30.84 19.97
CA LYS A 188 -31.61 -29.99 20.94
C LYS A 188 -30.57 -29.14 20.22
N VAL A 189 -30.98 -27.98 19.71
CA VAL A 189 -30.06 -26.94 19.26
C VAL A 189 -29.34 -26.40 20.49
N LYS A 190 -28.03 -26.66 20.61
CA LYS A 190 -27.21 -26.01 21.64
C LYS A 190 -27.27 -24.49 21.40
N PRO A 191 -27.50 -23.66 22.42
CA PRO A 191 -27.55 -22.22 22.21
C PRO A 191 -26.16 -21.73 21.77
N GLY A 192 -26.05 -21.41 20.47
CA GLY A 192 -24.95 -20.62 19.94
C GLY A 192 -25.04 -19.22 20.53
N ARG A 193 -23.90 -18.70 21.00
CA ARG A 193 -23.73 -17.39 21.60
C ARG A 193 -24.36 -16.33 20.68
N GLY A 194 -25.42 -15.67 21.14
CA GLY A 194 -26.25 -14.79 20.32
C GLY A 194 -25.50 -13.59 19.76
N GLY A 195 -25.37 -13.55 18.43
CA GLY A 195 -25.09 -12.33 17.67
C GLY A 195 -26.39 -11.79 17.08
N LYS A 196 -26.70 -10.51 17.32
CA LYS A 196 -27.81 -9.81 16.64
C LYS A 196 -27.48 -9.73 15.15
N VAL A 197 -28.27 -10.38 14.31
CA VAL A 197 -28.21 -10.24 12.85
C VAL A 197 -29.15 -9.11 12.46
N THR A 198 -28.60 -7.94 12.13
CA THR A 198 -29.33 -6.88 11.43
C THR A 198 -29.48 -7.29 9.97
N ALA A 199 -30.67 -7.07 9.41
CA ALA A 199 -31.07 -7.51 8.08
C ALA A 199 -30.49 -6.62 6.98
N GLU A 200 -29.17 -6.67 6.78
CA GLU A 200 -28.47 -6.21 5.58
C GLU A 200 -27.29 -7.17 5.41
N ASN A 201 -27.47 -8.23 4.62
CA ASN A 201 -26.41 -9.19 4.35
C ASN A 201 -26.44 -9.55 2.85
N ASP A 202 -25.94 -8.61 2.05
CA ASP A 202 -25.36 -8.93 0.76
C ASP A 202 -24.08 -9.73 1.06
N GLY A 203 -24.03 -10.99 0.63
CA GLY A 203 -22.96 -11.91 0.99
C GLY A 203 -21.60 -11.47 0.45
N ASP A 204 -20.84 -10.78 1.27
CA ASP A 204 -19.41 -10.58 1.11
C ASP A 204 -18.65 -11.69 1.87
N TYR A 205 -18.24 -12.72 1.14
CA TYR A 205 -17.34 -13.77 1.63
C TYR A 205 -15.89 -13.26 1.61
N SER A 206 -15.59 -12.19 2.36
CA SER A 206 -14.21 -11.70 2.55
C SER A 206 -13.65 -11.92 3.97
N ASP A 207 -14.28 -12.78 4.77
CA ASP A 207 -13.88 -13.01 6.16
C ASP A 207 -12.92 -14.20 6.33
N VAL A 208 -11.64 -14.03 5.95
CA VAL A 208 -10.49 -14.63 6.67
C VAL A 208 -9.21 -13.80 6.41
N ASP A 209 -9.14 -12.57 6.91
CA ASP A 209 -7.86 -11.87 7.10
C ASP A 209 -7.62 -11.74 8.61
N GLY A 210 -7.02 -12.80 9.17
CA GLY A 210 -6.33 -12.76 10.45
C GLY A 210 -4.89 -12.28 10.24
N ASP A 211 -4.45 -11.44 11.17
CA ASP A 211 -3.07 -11.12 11.51
C ASP A 211 -2.36 -10.06 10.63
N ASP A 212 -2.82 -8.82 10.74
CA ASP A 212 -1.92 -7.66 10.73
C ASP A 212 -1.14 -7.66 12.06
N ASP A 213 0.02 -8.32 12.08
CA ASP A 213 1.04 -8.14 13.11
C ASP A 213 1.59 -6.69 13.02
N ASP A 214 0.85 -5.76 13.64
CA ASP A 214 1.37 -4.49 14.12
C ASP A 214 2.32 -4.81 15.29
N SER A 215 3.56 -5.19 15.00
CA SER A 215 4.62 -5.10 15.99
C SER A 215 4.99 -3.63 16.16
N ASP A 216 4.40 -3.02 17.18
CA ASP A 216 4.64 -1.68 17.67
C ASP A 216 6.14 -1.33 17.67
N ALA A 217 6.52 -0.40 16.78
CA ALA A 217 7.71 0.40 16.97
C ALA A 217 7.22 1.72 17.57
N GLU A 218 7.39 1.87 18.88
CA GLU A 218 7.19 3.12 19.59
C GLU A 218 8.07 4.20 18.93
N ILE A 219 7.43 5.17 18.28
CA ILE A 219 8.10 6.39 17.82
C ILE A 219 7.92 7.40 18.96
N GLU A 220 9.01 7.66 19.68
CA GLU A 220 9.09 8.79 20.61
C GLU A 220 9.08 10.09 19.80
N ASP A 221 7.95 10.80 19.82
CA ASP A 221 7.82 12.15 19.28
C ASP A 221 8.68 13.11 20.12
N ASN A 222 9.81 13.56 19.56
CA ASN A 222 10.60 14.64 20.12
C ASN A 222 10.16 15.97 19.48
N ASP A 223 9.14 16.58 20.07
CA ASP A 223 8.63 17.90 19.71
C ASP A 223 9.71 18.98 19.93
N ARG A 224 10.48 19.29 18.88
CA ARG A 224 11.12 20.61 18.75
C ARG A 224 10.10 21.59 18.19
N ALA A 225 9.50 22.36 19.08
CA ALA A 225 8.72 23.55 18.74
C ALA A 225 9.56 24.46 17.82
N VAL A 226 9.08 24.71 16.61
CA VAL A 226 9.64 25.73 15.72
C VAL A 226 9.01 27.06 16.13
N ASP A 227 9.82 27.91 16.76
CA ASP A 227 9.44 29.26 17.18
C ASP A 227 9.27 30.15 15.93
N LEU A 228 8.03 30.49 15.59
CA LEU A 228 7.66 31.27 14.41
C LEU A 228 7.76 32.80 14.62
N SER A 229 8.66 33.26 15.48
CA SER A 229 8.78 34.69 15.81
C SER A 229 9.80 35.49 14.97
N GLU A 230 10.42 34.90 13.95
CA GLU A 230 11.49 35.57 13.17
C GLU A 230 11.16 35.96 11.72
N PHE A 231 9.88 35.91 11.29
CA PHE A 231 9.51 36.25 9.91
C PHE A 231 8.94 37.66 9.71
N ASP A 232 9.38 38.63 10.51
CA ASP A 232 8.96 40.03 10.34
C ASP A 232 10.16 40.98 10.48
N SER A 233 11.04 40.99 9.48
CA SER A 233 11.91 42.11 9.07
C SER A 233 12.87 41.70 7.95
N MET A 234 12.46 41.87 6.69
CA MET A 234 13.32 42.28 5.56
C MET A 234 12.47 42.68 4.35
#